data_AF-A0A965Y6E1-F1
#
_entry.id   AF-A0A965Y6E1-F1
#
_cell.length_a   1.000
_cell.length_b   1.000
_cell.length_c   1.000
_cell.angle_alpha   90.00
_cell.angle_beta   90.00
_cell.angle_gamma   90.00
#
_symmetry.space_group_name_H-M   'P 1'
#
loop_
_entity.id
_entity.type
_entity.pdbx_description
1 polymer ?
#
loop_
_entity_poly.entity_id
_entity_poly.type
_entity_poly.pdbx_seq_one_letter_code
_entity_poly.pdbx_strand_id
1 'polypeptide(L)'
;MAKKKATVGKVAAQAVSSTSRKKNTDIKKKEAPAEKSASTKKVKKAPPSSRGGKKALTKKTASVSVADKAGGKTLLIVESPTKAKTLTKILGSKYIVKSSVGHIRDLPKSRLAIDVENDFAPEYILVKGKAKVKNEITSLAGKASKVILASDPDREGEAIAWHLCELLGIDPDSPCRVRFYEITQGAVK
;
A
#
# COMPACT_ATOMS: atom_id res chain seq x y z
N MET A 1 -31.64 -46.08 -24.12
CA MET A 1 -32.85 -45.77 -24.92
C MET A 1 -34.05 -45.62 -23.97
N ALA A 2 -34.88 -44.58 -24.22
CA ALA A 2 -36.24 -44.29 -23.70
C ALA A 2 -36.47 -44.20 -22.16
N LYS A 3 -36.63 -43.03 -21.52
CA LYS A 3 -37.70 -41.98 -21.52
C LYS A 3 -39.05 -42.37 -20.87
N LYS A 4 -39.41 -41.66 -19.78
CA LYS A 4 -40.74 -41.04 -19.43
C LYS A 4 -40.60 -40.33 -18.05
N LYS A 5 -40.49 -39.00 -17.95
CA LYS A 5 -41.49 -37.90 -17.90
C LYS A 5 -42.57 -37.96 -16.79
N ALA A 6 -42.33 -37.12 -15.76
CA ALA A 6 -43.17 -36.11 -15.09
C ALA A 6 -44.61 -36.40 -14.60
N THR A 7 -44.90 -35.97 -13.36
CA THR A 7 -46.15 -35.29 -13.00
C THR A 7 -45.97 -34.36 -11.78
N VAL A 8 -46.63 -33.20 -11.83
CA VAL A 8 -46.68 -32.10 -10.84
C VAL A 8 -47.89 -32.30 -9.93
N GLY A 9 -47.78 -31.92 -8.65
CA GLY A 9 -48.90 -31.80 -7.70
C GLY A 9 -48.66 -30.64 -6.73
N LYS A 10 -49.70 -29.83 -6.52
CA LYS A 10 -49.70 -28.46 -6.00
C LYS A 10 -50.38 -28.39 -4.62
N VAL A 11 -50.01 -27.36 -3.84
CA VAL A 11 -50.72 -26.65 -2.73
C VAL A 11 -51.11 -27.39 -1.43
N ALA A 12 -50.69 -26.83 -0.30
CA ALA A 12 -51.60 -26.25 0.71
C ALA A 12 -50.84 -25.32 1.68
N ALA A 13 -51.48 -24.19 1.98
CA ALA A 13 -51.09 -23.18 2.95
C ALA A 13 -51.85 -23.37 4.26
N GLN A 14 -51.27 -22.90 5.37
CA GLN A 14 -51.86 -22.21 6.55
C GLN A 14 -50.85 -22.35 7.71
N ALA A 15 -50.31 -21.27 8.29
CA ALA A 15 -50.97 -20.31 9.19
C ALA A 15 -51.46 -21.06 10.45
N VAL A 16 -51.14 -20.68 11.69
CA VAL A 16 -51.23 -19.36 12.29
C VAL A 16 -50.57 -19.34 13.68
N SER A 17 -50.01 -18.16 14.01
CA SER A 17 -50.16 -17.39 15.25
C SER A 17 -49.95 -18.04 16.62
N SER A 18 -49.20 -17.36 17.49
CA SER A 18 -49.79 -16.32 18.37
C SER A 18 -48.69 -15.70 19.25
N THR A 19 -48.44 -14.37 19.16
CA THR A 19 -49.11 -13.31 19.95
C THR A 19 -48.41 -13.16 21.31
N SER A 20 -48.03 -12.01 21.86
CA SER A 20 -48.00 -10.59 21.50
C SER A 20 -47.58 -9.84 22.77
N ARG A 21 -47.09 -8.59 22.65
CA ARG A 21 -47.56 -7.36 23.34
C ARG A 21 -46.44 -6.31 23.24
N LYS A 22 -46.65 -5.23 22.47
CA LYS A 22 -47.30 -3.93 22.83
C LYS A 22 -46.47 -3.16 23.86
N LYS A 23 -46.29 -1.83 23.81
CA LYS A 23 -46.59 -0.70 22.90
C LYS A 23 -46.13 0.56 23.69
N ASN A 24 -45.85 1.66 22.99
CA ASN A 24 -46.11 3.09 23.30
C ASN A 24 -44.91 4.03 23.02
N THR A 25 -44.96 4.88 21.96
CA THR A 25 -45.51 6.27 21.85
C THR A 25 -44.64 7.31 22.58
N ASP A 26 -44.33 8.53 22.13
CA ASP A 26 -44.56 9.32 20.91
C ASP A 26 -43.86 10.70 21.09
N ILE A 27 -43.60 11.42 19.99
CA ILE A 27 -43.63 12.90 19.83
C ILE A 27 -42.57 13.78 20.55
N LYS A 28 -41.74 14.56 19.78
CA LYS A 28 -42.05 15.96 19.36
C LYS A 28 -40.97 16.62 18.47
N LYS A 29 -41.49 17.38 17.50
CA LYS A 29 -40.91 18.20 16.43
C LYS A 29 -40.56 19.62 16.91
N LYS A 30 -39.60 20.32 16.28
CA LYS A 30 -39.62 21.79 16.05
C LYS A 30 -38.54 22.30 15.06
N GLU A 31 -38.97 23.12 14.11
CA GLU A 31 -38.21 23.90 13.11
C GLU A 31 -38.03 25.37 13.54
N ALA A 32 -36.90 25.99 13.09
CA ALA A 32 -36.58 27.38 12.65
C ALA A 32 -37.00 28.63 13.51
N PRO A 33 -36.32 29.81 13.40
CA PRO A 33 -36.24 30.65 12.18
C PRO A 33 -34.91 31.44 11.95
N ALA A 34 -34.85 32.17 10.82
CA ALA A 34 -33.80 33.07 10.35
C ALA A 34 -34.18 34.56 10.45
N GLU A 35 -33.20 35.48 10.45
CA GLU A 35 -33.13 36.90 9.98
C GLU A 35 -32.03 37.67 10.77
N LYS A 36 -31.31 38.72 10.37
CA LYS A 36 -30.88 39.44 9.14
C LYS A 36 -29.95 40.57 9.65
N SER A 37 -28.84 40.90 8.99
CA SER A 37 -28.37 42.30 8.86
C SER A 37 -27.37 42.43 7.70
N ALA A 38 -27.38 43.61 7.08
CA ALA A 38 -27.02 43.88 5.69
C ALA A 38 -25.64 44.55 5.52
N SER A 39 -25.06 44.52 4.31
CA SER A 39 -24.76 45.73 3.50
C SER A 39 -23.85 45.47 2.26
N THR A 40 -24.45 45.70 1.09
CA THR A 40 -24.00 46.42 -0.14
C THR A 40 -22.80 46.01 -1.05
N LYS A 41 -23.17 45.90 -2.35
CA LYS A 41 -22.46 46.24 -3.64
C LYS A 41 -21.25 45.36 -4.02
N LYS A 42 -21.12 44.79 -5.23
CA LYS A 42 -21.19 45.43 -6.57
C LYS A 42 -21.15 44.35 -7.68
N VAL A 43 -21.98 44.49 -8.71
CA VAL A 43 -21.98 43.70 -9.97
C VAL A 43 -21.01 44.33 -10.99
N LYS A 44 -20.18 43.53 -11.69
CA LYS A 44 -19.71 43.82 -13.07
C LYS A 44 -19.46 42.53 -13.89
N LYS A 45 -20.23 42.42 -14.99
CA LYS A 45 -20.10 41.74 -16.31
C LYS A 45 -18.86 40.86 -16.65
N ALA A 46 -19.14 39.70 -17.28
CA ALA A 46 -18.30 38.85 -18.17
C ALA A 46 -18.29 39.39 -19.64
N PRO A 47 -17.74 38.73 -20.73
CA PRO A 47 -17.10 37.40 -20.96
C PRO A 47 -15.87 37.46 -21.95
N PRO A 48 -15.57 36.52 -22.90
CA PRO A 48 -14.96 35.18 -22.80
C PRO A 48 -13.63 34.96 -23.61
N SER A 49 -12.97 33.82 -23.33
CA SER A 49 -12.13 32.96 -24.20
C SER A 49 -11.09 33.54 -25.19
N SER A 50 -9.83 33.09 -25.11
CA SER A 50 -9.28 32.20 -26.15
C SER A 50 -7.87 31.67 -25.83
N ARG A 51 -7.65 30.43 -26.28
CA ARG A 51 -6.39 29.83 -26.75
C ARG A 51 -5.22 29.64 -25.77
N GLY A 52 -4.85 28.36 -25.63
CA GLY A 52 -3.46 27.99 -25.88
C GLY A 52 -2.93 26.85 -25.02
N GLY A 53 -2.54 25.77 -25.70
CA GLY A 53 -1.31 25.09 -25.34
C GLY A 53 -1.45 23.86 -24.45
N LYS A 54 -1.48 22.70 -25.11
CA LYS A 54 -1.04 21.42 -24.57
C LYS A 54 0.23 21.60 -23.73
N LYS A 55 0.22 21.12 -22.49
CA LYS A 55 1.43 20.59 -21.87
C LYS A 55 1.05 19.35 -21.08
N ALA A 56 1.18 18.20 -21.75
CA ALA A 56 1.27 16.91 -21.09
C ALA A 56 2.38 17.04 -20.04
N LEU A 57 1.99 17.02 -18.77
CA LEU A 57 2.93 16.98 -17.66
C LEU A 57 3.44 15.54 -17.59
N THR A 58 4.42 15.25 -18.45
CA THR A 58 5.29 14.08 -18.31
C THR A 58 5.92 14.17 -16.93
N LYS A 59 5.36 13.46 -15.95
CA LYS A 59 6.07 13.13 -14.73
C LYS A 59 7.27 12.30 -15.14
N LYS A 60 8.43 12.94 -15.25
CA LYS A 60 9.73 12.27 -15.15
C LYS A 60 9.76 11.60 -13.77
N THR A 61 9.35 10.35 -13.71
CA THR A 61 9.86 9.42 -12.70
C THR A 61 11.35 9.34 -12.97
N ALA A 62 12.15 9.96 -12.09
CA ALA A 62 13.57 9.70 -12.05
C ALA A 62 13.74 8.23 -11.65
N SER A 63 13.79 7.35 -12.64
CA SER A 63 14.26 5.98 -12.47
C SER A 63 15.67 6.08 -11.92
N VAL A 64 15.82 5.79 -10.62
CA VAL A 64 17.16 5.58 -10.06
C VAL A 64 17.64 4.27 -10.67
N SER A 65 18.27 4.35 -11.83
CA SER A 65 18.95 3.23 -12.45
C SER A 65 20.09 2.85 -11.53
N VAL A 66 19.89 1.81 -10.72
CA VAL A 66 20.92 1.27 -9.81
C VAL A 66 21.91 0.47 -10.66
N ALA A 67 22.73 1.18 -11.43
CA ALA A 67 23.86 0.60 -12.14
C ALA A 67 24.96 0.26 -11.12
N ASP A 68 25.65 -0.87 -11.32
CA ASP A 68 26.79 -1.30 -10.51
C ASP A 68 27.88 -0.21 -10.51
N LYS A 69 27.94 0.60 -9.44
CA LYS A 69 29.00 1.60 -9.28
C LYS A 69 30.25 0.91 -8.77
N ALA A 70 31.29 0.82 -9.60
CA ALA A 70 32.58 0.27 -9.21
C ALA A 70 33.18 1.06 -8.02
N GLY A 71 33.47 0.37 -6.91
CA GLY A 71 34.21 0.92 -5.75
C GLY A 71 33.38 1.37 -4.54
N GLY A 72 32.05 1.26 -4.57
CA GLY A 72 31.18 1.60 -3.43
C GLY A 72 30.96 0.45 -2.44
N LYS A 73 30.53 0.76 -1.21
CA LYS A 73 30.04 -0.25 -0.24
C LYS A 73 28.69 -0.81 -0.70
N THR A 74 28.45 -2.08 -0.40
CA THR A 74 27.17 -2.75 -0.69
C THR A 74 26.16 -2.44 0.41
N LEU A 75 24.97 -1.95 0.05
CA LEU A 75 23.86 -1.76 0.97
C LEU A 75 23.09 -3.07 1.11
N LEU A 76 22.97 -3.58 2.32
CA LEU A 76 22.17 -4.77 2.64
C LEU A 76 20.99 -4.37 3.52
N ILE A 77 19.78 -4.62 3.05
CA ILE A 77 18.53 -4.26 3.73
C ILE A 77 17.90 -5.51 4.31
N VAL A 78 17.63 -5.50 5.61
CA VAL A 78 16.92 -6.56 6.32
C VAL A 78 15.64 -6.04 6.95
N GLU A 79 14.79 -6.95 7.40
CA GLU A 79 13.54 -6.58 8.04
C GLU A 79 13.72 -6.04 9.46
N SER A 80 14.44 -6.74 10.35
CA SER A 80 14.50 -6.42 11.78
C SER A 80 15.84 -5.77 12.20
N PRO A 81 15.84 -4.86 13.20
CA PRO A 81 17.06 -4.21 13.67
C PRO A 81 18.08 -5.19 14.28
N THR A 82 17.58 -6.24 14.92
CA THR A 82 18.43 -7.28 15.52
C THR A 82 19.21 -8.04 14.46
N LYS A 83 18.55 -8.45 13.37
CA LYS A 83 19.21 -9.06 12.20
C LYS A 83 20.29 -8.14 11.64
N ALA A 84 20.00 -6.84 11.53
CA ALA A 84 20.96 -5.87 11.01
C ALA A 84 22.23 -5.79 11.86
N LYS A 85 22.09 -5.75 13.20
CA LYS A 85 23.23 -5.72 14.13
C LYS A 85 24.08 -6.98 14.02
N THR A 86 23.46 -8.16 13.93
CA THR A 86 24.18 -9.44 13.81
C THR A 86 24.93 -9.54 12.49
N LEU A 87 24.27 -9.24 11.36
CA LEU A 87 24.90 -9.28 10.04
C LEU A 87 26.01 -8.25 9.89
N THR A 88 25.88 -7.07 10.51
CA THR A 88 26.97 -6.07 10.54
C THR A 88 28.24 -6.65 11.15
N LYS A 89 28.12 -7.43 12.24
CA LYS A 89 29.27 -8.08 12.89
C LYS A 89 29.89 -9.16 12.01
N ILE A 90 29.09 -9.89 11.23
CA ILE A 90 29.56 -11.00 10.37
C ILE A 90 30.21 -10.49 9.08
N LEU A 91 29.59 -9.50 8.42
CA LEU A 91 29.97 -9.01 7.10
C LEU A 91 31.04 -7.91 7.14
N GLY A 92 31.14 -7.17 8.25
CA GLY A 92 32.15 -6.14 8.46
C GLY A 92 31.97 -4.88 7.59
N SER A 93 33.05 -4.13 7.39
CA SER A 93 33.04 -2.75 6.85
C SER A 93 32.73 -2.63 5.35
N LYS A 94 32.76 -3.76 4.60
CA LYS A 94 32.42 -3.81 3.18
C LYS A 94 30.92 -3.59 2.93
N TYR A 95 30.09 -3.89 3.93
CA TYR A 95 28.64 -3.80 3.84
C TYR A 95 28.11 -2.70 4.75
N ILE A 96 27.09 -1.99 4.26
CA ILE A 96 26.25 -1.12 5.08
C ILE A 96 24.95 -1.88 5.31
N VAL A 97 24.70 -2.33 6.54
CA VAL A 97 23.48 -3.07 6.86
C VAL A 97 22.44 -2.14 7.48
N LYS A 98 21.22 -2.13 6.93
CA LYS A 98 20.10 -1.32 7.43
C LYS A 98 18.85 -2.17 7.58
N SER A 99 17.98 -1.76 8.49
CA SER A 99 16.70 -2.41 8.74
C SER A 99 15.54 -1.57 8.20
N SER A 100 14.56 -2.19 7.56
CA SER A 100 13.29 -1.58 7.16
C SER A 100 12.32 -1.41 8.34
N VAL A 101 12.65 -2.02 9.48
CA VAL A 101 11.84 -2.09 10.71
C VAL A 101 10.47 -2.72 10.40
N GLY A 102 10.43 -3.77 9.56
CA GLY A 102 9.22 -4.40 9.02
C GLY A 102 8.73 -3.75 7.71
N HIS A 103 7.41 -3.83 7.45
CA HIS A 103 6.75 -3.30 6.24
C HIS A 103 6.88 -1.78 6.05
N ILE A 104 7.43 -1.31 4.93
CA ILE A 104 7.52 0.14 4.65
C ILE A 104 6.24 0.67 4.02
N ARG A 105 5.55 -0.16 3.24
CA ARG A 105 4.29 0.15 2.58
C ARG A 105 3.21 -0.80 3.07
N ASP A 106 1.97 -0.32 3.08
CA ASP A 106 0.79 -1.08 3.52
C ASP A 106 -0.47 -0.48 2.86
N LEU A 107 -1.59 -1.18 2.99
CA LEU A 107 -2.88 -0.67 2.56
C LEU A 107 -3.36 0.49 3.48
N PRO A 108 -4.04 1.50 2.92
CA PRO A 108 -4.77 2.50 3.69
C PRO A 108 -5.72 1.88 4.72
N LYS A 109 -5.51 2.18 6.01
CA LYS A 109 -6.35 1.64 7.10
C LYS A 109 -7.79 2.17 7.11
N SER A 110 -8.04 3.32 6.48
CA SER A 110 -9.31 4.04 6.58
C SER A 110 -10.28 3.77 5.43
N ARG A 111 -9.88 3.01 4.40
CA ARG A 111 -10.73 2.70 3.24
C ARG A 111 -10.36 1.37 2.61
N LEU A 112 -11.30 0.79 1.88
CA LEU A 112 -11.03 -0.37 1.03
C LEU A 112 -10.11 0.06 -0.12
N ALA A 113 -8.90 -0.48 -0.13
CA ALA A 113 -7.82 -0.07 -1.03
C ALA A 113 -7.49 -1.15 -2.07
N ILE A 114 -8.49 -1.96 -2.41
CA ILE A 114 -8.40 -3.02 -3.41
C ILE A 114 -9.43 -2.67 -4.47
N ASP A 115 -8.96 -2.51 -5.70
CA ASP A 115 -9.82 -2.21 -6.84
C ASP A 115 -10.42 -3.51 -7.40
N VAL A 116 -11.66 -3.82 -7.03
CA VAL A 116 -12.35 -5.05 -7.43
C VAL A 116 -12.64 -5.07 -8.94
N GLU A 117 -12.74 -3.90 -9.57
CA GLU A 117 -13.03 -3.79 -11.01
C GLU A 117 -11.76 -3.94 -11.87
N ASN A 118 -10.58 -3.61 -11.31
CA ASN A 118 -9.29 -3.69 -11.98
C ASN A 118 -8.42 -4.81 -11.38
N ASP A 119 -8.84 -6.06 -11.54
CA ASP A 119 -8.08 -7.27 -11.17
C ASP A 119 -7.57 -7.29 -9.71
N PHE A 120 -8.36 -6.75 -8.77
CA PHE A 120 -8.00 -6.63 -7.36
C PHE A 120 -6.70 -5.84 -7.13
N ALA A 121 -6.40 -4.86 -7.99
CA ALA A 121 -5.21 -4.03 -7.87
C ALA A 121 -5.15 -3.33 -6.50
N PRO A 122 -4.11 -3.57 -5.68
CA PRO A 122 -3.99 -2.95 -4.37
C PRO A 122 -3.35 -1.55 -4.46
N GLU A 123 -3.87 -0.62 -3.67
CA GLU A 123 -3.23 0.67 -3.46
C GLU A 123 -2.36 0.64 -2.19
N TYR A 124 -1.04 0.73 -2.39
CA TYR A 124 -0.08 0.77 -1.30
C TYR A 124 0.36 2.19 -0.95
N ILE A 125 0.19 2.57 0.31
CA ILE A 125 0.68 3.84 0.88
C ILE A 125 1.88 3.60 1.80
N LEU A 126 2.63 4.67 2.08
CA LEU A 126 3.71 4.62 3.07
C LEU A 126 3.13 4.49 4.48
N VAL A 127 3.64 3.55 5.27
CA VAL A 127 3.24 3.37 6.67
C VAL A 127 3.61 4.63 7.47
N LYS A 128 2.67 5.10 8.31
CA LYS A 128 2.87 6.26 9.18
C LYS A 128 4.10 6.06 10.08
N GLY A 129 4.93 7.08 10.20
CA GLY A 129 6.16 7.04 11.01
C GLY A 129 7.39 6.45 10.30
N LYS A 130 7.25 5.78 9.15
CA LYS A 130 8.38 5.18 8.40
C LYS A 130 9.02 6.09 7.35
N ALA A 131 8.64 7.36 7.29
CA ALA A 131 9.21 8.33 6.36
C ALA A 131 10.73 8.52 6.55
N LYS A 132 11.21 8.52 7.80
CA LYS A 132 12.65 8.63 8.10
C LYS A 132 13.42 7.42 7.54
N VAL A 133 12.91 6.22 7.78
CA VAL A 133 13.50 4.96 7.29
C VAL A 133 13.54 4.92 5.76
N LYS A 134 12.43 5.28 5.10
CA LYS A 134 12.38 5.41 3.64
C LYS A 134 13.49 6.32 3.13
N ASN A 135 13.59 7.54 3.67
CA ASN A 135 14.52 8.55 3.20
C ASN A 135 15.98 8.11 3.40
N GLU A 136 16.27 7.47 4.54
CA GLU A 136 17.59 6.91 4.82
C GLU A 136 17.96 5.80 3.84
N ILE A 137 17.08 4.81 3.63
CA ILE A 137 17.32 3.70 2.70
C ILE A 137 17.49 4.23 1.28
N THR A 138 16.64 5.14 0.83
CA THR A 138 16.71 5.72 -0.53
C THR A 138 18.03 6.49 -0.73
N SER A 139 18.46 7.26 0.27
CA SER A 139 19.72 8.00 0.23
C SER A 139 20.94 7.08 0.17
N LEU A 140 20.93 5.99 0.95
CA LEU A 140 22.00 5.00 0.95
C LEU A 140 22.02 4.20 -0.35
N ALA A 141 20.85 3.83 -0.88
CA ALA A 141 20.72 3.10 -2.14
C ALA A 141 21.33 3.90 -3.31
N GLY A 142 21.12 5.22 -3.35
CA GLY A 142 21.73 6.07 -4.39
C GLY A 142 23.26 6.20 -4.30
N LYS A 143 23.85 5.95 -3.12
CA LYS A 143 25.29 6.01 -2.86
C LYS A 143 25.98 4.65 -2.93
N ALA A 144 25.24 3.56 -2.74
CA ALA A 144 25.76 2.21 -2.73
C ALA A 144 26.21 1.78 -4.13
N SER A 145 27.16 0.85 -4.18
CA SER A 145 27.54 0.17 -5.42
C SER A 145 26.44 -0.80 -5.87
N LYS A 146 25.96 -1.59 -4.90
CA LYS A 146 24.93 -2.61 -5.06
C LYS A 146 23.96 -2.55 -3.88
N VAL A 147 22.70 -2.89 -4.15
CA VAL A 147 21.65 -3.04 -3.14
C VAL A 147 21.27 -4.52 -3.06
N ILE A 148 21.29 -5.07 -1.85
CA ILE A 148 20.92 -6.45 -1.55
C ILE A 148 19.76 -6.46 -0.55
N LEU A 149 18.74 -7.26 -0.85
CA LEU A 149 17.56 -7.51 -0.02
C LEU A 149 17.70 -8.87 0.65
N ALA A 150 17.83 -8.83 1.97
CA ALA A 150 18.07 -9.96 2.85
C ALA A 150 16.94 -10.10 3.89
N SER A 151 15.70 -9.99 3.42
CA SER A 151 14.50 -10.35 4.20
C SER A 151 14.40 -11.87 4.35
N ASP A 152 13.58 -12.32 5.29
CA ASP A 152 13.46 -13.75 5.59
C ASP A 152 12.87 -14.51 4.38
N PRO A 153 13.20 -15.81 4.21
CA PRO A 153 12.75 -16.60 3.07
C PRO A 153 11.32 -17.13 3.29
N ASP A 154 10.40 -16.25 3.68
CA ASP A 154 8.98 -16.53 3.89
C ASP A 154 8.09 -15.56 3.12
N ARG A 155 6.77 -15.78 3.15
CA ARG A 155 5.81 -14.95 2.42
C ARG A 155 5.88 -13.47 2.82
N GLU A 156 6.12 -13.19 4.09
CA GLU A 156 6.19 -11.82 4.60
C GLU A 156 7.46 -11.13 4.10
N GLY A 157 8.60 -11.81 4.18
CA GLY A 157 9.88 -11.34 3.72
C GLY A 157 9.92 -11.10 2.22
N GLU A 158 9.25 -11.93 1.41
CA GLU A 158 9.11 -11.66 -0.03
C GLU A 158 8.25 -10.42 -0.32
N ALA A 159 7.14 -10.22 0.41
CA ALA A 159 6.33 -9.01 0.27
C ALA A 159 7.13 -7.74 0.65
N ILE A 160 7.92 -7.81 1.71
CA ILE A 160 8.80 -6.70 2.13
C ILE A 160 9.87 -6.43 1.07
N ALA A 161 10.50 -7.46 0.52
CA ALA A 161 11.49 -7.31 -0.55
C ALA A 161 10.86 -6.67 -1.79
N TRP A 162 9.69 -7.14 -2.22
CA TRP A 162 8.95 -6.57 -3.35
C TRP A 162 8.62 -5.08 -3.13
N HIS A 163 8.12 -4.73 -1.94
CA HIS A 163 7.85 -3.32 -1.60
C HIS A 163 9.11 -2.45 -1.61
N LEU A 164 10.26 -2.99 -1.21
CA LEU A 164 11.55 -2.30 -1.27
C LEU A 164 12.02 -2.12 -2.71
N CYS A 165 11.88 -3.14 -3.57
CA CYS A 165 12.18 -3.04 -5.00
C CYS A 165 11.38 -1.92 -5.65
N GLU A 166 10.06 -1.93 -5.46
CA GLU A 166 9.15 -0.92 -5.99
C GLU A 166 9.47 0.49 -5.46
N LEU A 167 9.83 0.60 -4.19
CA LEU A 167 10.21 1.87 -3.56
C LEU A 167 11.51 2.44 -4.12
N LEU A 168 12.47 1.56 -4.43
CA LEU A 168 13.81 1.93 -4.88
C LEU A 168 13.95 1.96 -6.41
N GLY A 169 12.91 1.52 -7.14
CA GLY A 169 12.96 1.38 -8.60
C GLY A 169 13.91 0.28 -9.06
N ILE A 170 14.08 -0.76 -8.26
CA ILE A 170 14.89 -1.93 -8.59
C ILE A 170 13.99 -2.95 -9.27
N ASP A 171 14.48 -3.50 -10.38
CA ASP A 171 13.81 -4.60 -11.06
C ASP A 171 13.76 -5.84 -10.13
N PRO A 172 12.58 -6.39 -9.80
CA PRO A 172 12.47 -7.56 -8.93
C PRO A 172 13.18 -8.80 -9.49
N ASP A 173 13.36 -8.89 -10.80
CA ASP A 173 14.05 -10.02 -11.45
C ASP A 173 15.57 -9.87 -11.42
N SER A 174 16.09 -8.70 -11.02
CA SER A 174 17.52 -8.47 -10.86
C SER A 174 18.11 -9.29 -9.68
N PRO A 175 19.41 -9.63 -9.72
CA PRO A 175 20.09 -10.40 -8.67
C PRO A 175 20.37 -9.56 -7.41
N CYS A 176 19.31 -9.02 -6.81
CA CYS A 176 19.30 -8.21 -5.61
C CYS A 176 18.83 -8.99 -4.37
N ARG A 177 18.17 -10.16 -4.53
CA ARG A 177 17.63 -10.97 -3.43
C ARG A 177 18.65 -11.99 -2.92
N VAL A 178 18.82 -12.07 -1.59
CA VAL A 178 19.63 -13.10 -0.90
C VAL A 178 18.78 -13.79 0.17
N ARG A 179 18.77 -15.11 0.18
CA ARG A 179 18.05 -15.94 1.16
C ARG A 179 19.04 -16.74 2.01
N PHE A 180 18.85 -16.74 3.31
CA PHE A 180 19.55 -17.61 4.25
C PHE A 180 18.55 -18.11 5.29
N TYR A 181 18.77 -19.32 5.79
CA TYR A 181 17.91 -19.97 6.78
C TYR A 181 18.49 -19.88 8.20
N GLU A 182 19.76 -19.48 8.31
CA GLU A 182 20.46 -19.32 9.57
C GLU A 182 21.41 -18.12 9.51
N ILE A 183 21.70 -17.53 10.67
CA ILE A 183 22.57 -16.35 10.80
C ILE A 183 23.90 -16.78 11.42
N THR A 184 24.67 -17.55 10.66
CA THR A 184 26.02 -18.01 11.00
C THR A 184 27.04 -17.40 10.06
N GLN A 185 28.33 -17.39 10.43
CA GLN A 185 29.37 -16.86 9.53
C GLN A 185 29.51 -17.66 8.23
N GLY A 186 29.26 -18.98 8.29
CA GLY A 186 29.38 -19.88 7.14
C GLY A 186 28.20 -19.80 6.17
N ALA A 187 26.98 -19.60 6.68
CA ALA A 187 25.80 -19.49 5.81
C ALA A 187 25.63 -18.12 5.14
N VAL A 188 26.23 -17.07 5.72
CA VAL A 188 26.03 -15.67 5.29
C VAL A 188 27.11 -15.18 4.32
N LYS A 189 28.32 -15.74 4.34
CA LYS A 189 29.45 -15.33 3.50
C LYS A 189 29.54 -16.14 2.23
#